data_AF-A0A966J892-F1
#
_entry.id   AF-A0A966J892-F1
#
_cell.length_a   1.000
_cell.length_b   1.000
_cell.length_c   1.000
_cell.angle_alpha   90.00
_cell.angle_beta   90.00
_cell.angle_gamma   90.00
#
_symmetry.space_group_name_H-M   'P 1'
#
loop_
_entity.id
_entity.type
_entity.pdbx_description
1 polymer ?
#
loop_
_entity_poly.entity_id
_entity_poly.type
_entity_poly.pdbx_seq_one_letter_code
_entity_poly.pdbx_strand_id
1 'polypeptide(L)'
;ATFIDLELEAIEGAGGYAREMSEERAAKQRELLKPFISKSHVLITTAAVPGKPAPRLVTKDMYSSMVEGSVIVDLAAESGGNVEGSKPGEIVLTDNGVRIWGGKDVPSQLPFHASSLYARNVVNLLLLMVKDGALNIDFGDEIIDAAALTHGGTRRSPNGAGSGK
;
A
#
# COMPACT_ATOMS: atom_id res chain seq x y z
N ALA A 1 -5.22 16.78 12.62
CA ALA A 1 -5.99 15.73 11.95
C ALA A 1 -7.03 15.20 12.93
N THR A 2 -8.20 14.78 12.46
CA THR A 2 -9.21 14.12 13.29
C THR A 2 -9.11 12.62 13.05
N PHE A 3 -8.90 11.85 14.10
CA PHE A 3 -8.82 10.40 14.01
C PHE A 3 -10.19 9.80 14.29
N ILE A 4 -10.58 8.81 13.49
CA ILE A 4 -11.79 8.03 13.73
C ILE A 4 -11.40 6.88 14.64
N ASP A 5 -11.93 6.88 15.86
CA ASP A 5 -11.85 5.74 16.75
C ASP A 5 -13.04 4.81 16.48
N LEU A 6 -12.75 3.55 16.18
CA LEU A 6 -13.76 2.52 15.91
C LEU A 6 -13.96 1.60 17.12
N GLU A 7 -13.28 1.84 18.25
CA GLU A 7 -13.33 1.01 19.46
C GLU A 7 -13.01 -0.48 19.18
N LEU A 8 -12.14 -0.73 18.19
CA LEU A 8 -11.64 -2.05 17.83
C LEU A 8 -10.20 -2.19 18.34
N GLU A 9 -9.91 -3.24 19.12
CA GLU A 9 -8.55 -3.50 19.64
C GLU A 9 -7.51 -3.54 18.52
N ALA A 10 -6.43 -2.77 18.58
CA ALA A 10 -5.40 -2.78 17.53
C ALA A 10 -4.79 -4.19 17.35
N ILE A 11 -4.66 -4.64 16.10
CA ILE A 11 -3.88 -5.87 15.78
C ILE A 11 -2.59 -5.42 15.10
N GLU A 12 -1.52 -5.33 15.88
CA GLU A 12 -0.19 -5.14 15.35
C GLU A 12 0.36 -6.48 14.82
N GLY A 13 0.91 -6.47 13.61
CA GLY A 13 1.72 -7.56 13.08
C GLY A 13 3.21 -7.30 13.31
N ALA A 14 4.04 -8.31 13.03
CA ALA A 14 5.48 -8.18 13.15
C ALA A 14 6.04 -7.14 12.16
N GLY A 15 7.02 -6.34 12.60
CA GLY A 15 7.69 -5.34 11.75
C GLY A 15 6.84 -4.11 11.42
N GLY A 16 5.77 -3.84 12.17
CA GLY A 16 4.91 -2.66 11.97
C GLY A 16 3.85 -2.82 10.87
N TYR A 17 3.72 -4.01 10.28
CA TYR A 17 2.66 -4.30 9.31
C TYR A 17 1.38 -4.78 10.00
N ALA A 18 0.22 -4.46 9.42
CA ALA A 18 -1.07 -4.94 9.92
C ALA A 18 -1.24 -6.45 9.66
N ARG A 19 -1.75 -7.19 10.66
CA ARG A 19 -2.15 -8.60 10.49
C ARG A 19 -3.52 -8.69 9.82
N GLU A 20 -3.79 -9.83 9.20
CA GLU A 20 -5.10 -10.11 8.61
C GLU A 20 -6.18 -10.18 9.70
N MET A 21 -7.32 -9.54 9.43
CA MET A 21 -8.44 -9.45 10.37
C MET A 21 -9.41 -10.61 10.14
N SER A 22 -10.06 -11.10 11.19
CA SER A 22 -11.17 -12.04 11.04
C SER A 22 -12.32 -11.41 10.23
N GLU A 23 -13.08 -12.23 9.52
CA GLU A 23 -14.18 -11.76 8.66
C GLU A 23 -15.26 -11.00 9.45
N GLU A 24 -15.59 -11.47 10.65
CA GLU A 24 -16.51 -10.82 11.59
C GLU A 24 -16.02 -9.41 11.98
N ARG A 25 -14.72 -9.27 12.24
CA ARG A 25 -14.13 -7.99 12.58
C ARG A 25 -14.09 -7.04 11.39
N ALA A 26 -13.77 -7.56 10.19
CA ALA A 26 -13.83 -6.77 8.97
C ALA A 26 -15.26 -6.28 8.68
N ALA A 27 -16.28 -7.11 8.94
CA ALA A 27 -17.68 -6.71 8.82
C ALA A 27 -18.04 -5.60 9.80
N LYS A 28 -17.69 -5.75 11.08
CA LYS A 28 -17.90 -4.73 12.11
C LYS A 28 -17.18 -3.42 11.79
N GLN A 29 -15.95 -3.50 11.29
CA GLN A 29 -15.20 -2.32 10.85
C GLN A 29 -15.94 -1.57 9.71
N ARG A 30 -16.47 -2.29 8.71
CA ARG A 30 -17.25 -1.67 7.62
C ARG A 30 -18.50 -0.99 8.13
N GLU A 31 -19.22 -1.63 9.06
CA GLU A 31 -20.42 -1.04 9.67
C GLU A 31 -20.09 0.29 10.37
N LEU A 32 -19.04 0.30 11.19
CA LEU A 32 -18.61 1.49 11.93
C LEU A 32 -18.04 2.59 11.02
N LEU A 33 -17.44 2.23 9.88
CA LEU A 33 -16.94 3.19 8.90
C LEU A 33 -18.04 3.81 8.03
N LYS A 34 -19.18 3.12 7.84
CA LYS A 34 -20.25 3.55 6.93
C LYS A 34 -20.69 5.00 7.18
N PRO A 35 -21.00 5.45 8.41
CA PRO A 35 -21.46 6.82 8.66
C PRO A 35 -20.43 7.90 8.28
N PHE A 36 -19.14 7.58 8.35
CA PHE A 36 -18.07 8.50 7.97
C PHE A 36 -17.90 8.57 6.46
N ILE A 37 -17.97 7.41 5.79
CA ILE A 37 -17.90 7.34 4.33
C ILE A 37 -19.10 8.06 3.70
N SER A 38 -20.33 7.81 4.17
CA SER A 38 -21.54 8.46 3.66
C SER A 38 -21.47 9.99 3.72
N LYS A 39 -20.85 10.54 4.76
CA LYS A 39 -20.73 12.00 4.97
C LYS A 39 -19.53 12.64 4.26
N SER A 40 -18.67 11.82 3.65
CA SER A 40 -17.45 12.30 3.00
C SER A 40 -17.71 12.72 1.55
N HIS A 41 -17.16 13.87 1.15
CA HIS A 41 -17.15 14.30 -0.26
C HIS A 41 -15.97 13.71 -1.04
N VAL A 42 -14.86 13.45 -0.34
CA VAL A 42 -13.66 12.83 -0.89
C VAL A 42 -13.21 11.72 0.06
N LEU A 43 -13.00 10.53 -0.49
CA LEU A 43 -12.48 9.37 0.23
C LEU A 43 -11.19 8.89 -0.44
N ILE A 44 -10.11 8.73 0.33
CA ILE A 44 -8.84 8.20 -0.16
C ILE A 44 -8.53 6.90 0.59
N THR A 45 -8.36 5.81 -0.14
CA THR A 45 -8.03 4.50 0.43
C THR A 45 -6.62 4.07 0.05
N THR A 46 -5.84 3.65 1.04
CA THR A 46 -4.40 3.35 0.88
C THR A 46 -3.99 2.04 1.57
N ALA A 47 -4.96 1.23 1.99
CA ALA A 47 -4.67 0.05 2.80
C ALA A 47 -4.11 -1.07 1.91
N ALA A 48 -2.86 -1.45 2.16
CA ALA A 48 -2.17 -2.53 1.46
C ALA A 48 -1.40 -3.39 2.46
N VAL A 49 -1.40 -4.70 2.22
CA VAL A 49 -0.61 -5.67 2.99
C VAL A 49 0.37 -6.32 2.04
N PRO A 50 1.70 -6.26 2.28
CA PRO A 50 2.69 -6.88 1.41
C PRO A 50 2.41 -8.36 1.16
N GLY A 51 2.48 -8.79 -0.10
CA GLY A 51 2.28 -10.19 -0.50
C GLY A 51 0.84 -10.68 -0.46
N LYS A 52 -0.15 -9.82 -0.16
CA LYS A 52 -1.58 -10.16 -0.16
C LYS A 52 -2.39 -9.21 -1.03
N PRO A 53 -3.56 -9.65 -1.53
CA PRO A 53 -4.53 -8.74 -2.13
C PRO A 53 -4.94 -7.63 -1.14
N ALA A 54 -5.21 -6.44 -1.67
CA ALA A 54 -5.73 -5.34 -0.89
C ALA A 54 -7.08 -5.73 -0.25
N PRO A 55 -7.31 -5.42 1.04
CA PRO A 55 -8.56 -5.75 1.70
C PRO A 55 -9.69 -4.89 1.13
N ARG A 56 -10.86 -5.50 0.90
CA ARG A 56 -12.08 -4.77 0.51
C ARG A 56 -12.67 -4.08 1.75
N LEU A 57 -12.50 -2.76 1.82
CA LEU A 57 -12.93 -1.92 2.94
C LEU A 57 -14.21 -1.13 2.63
N VAL A 58 -14.41 -0.75 1.37
CA VAL A 58 -15.53 0.10 0.95
C VAL A 58 -16.40 -0.68 -0.03
N THR A 59 -17.62 -0.98 0.37
CA THR A 59 -18.60 -1.71 -0.46
C THR A 59 -19.47 -0.76 -1.29
N LYS A 60 -20.17 -1.30 -2.28
CA LYS A 60 -21.15 -0.53 -3.07
C LYS A 60 -22.21 0.14 -2.22
N ASP A 61 -22.74 -0.56 -1.22
CA ASP A 61 -23.75 -0.01 -0.31
C ASP A 61 -23.23 1.23 0.46
N MET A 62 -21.95 1.20 0.87
CA MET A 62 -21.36 2.32 1.60
C MET A 62 -21.22 3.55 0.71
N TYR A 63 -20.60 3.44 -0.48
CA TYR A 63 -20.42 4.61 -1.34
C TYR A 63 -21.70 5.05 -2.06
N SER A 64 -22.71 4.17 -2.21
CA SER A 64 -24.03 4.53 -2.75
C SER A 64 -24.75 5.57 -1.89
N SER A 65 -24.38 5.67 -0.61
CA SER A 65 -24.92 6.66 0.32
C SER A 65 -24.16 7.98 0.37
N MET A 66 -23.07 8.11 -0.40
CA MET A 66 -22.37 9.38 -0.57
C MET A 66 -23.18 10.34 -1.44
N VAL A 67 -22.97 11.63 -1.24
CA VAL A 67 -23.61 12.69 -2.04
C VAL A 67 -23.12 12.60 -3.49
N GLU A 68 -24.02 12.87 -4.45
CA GLU A 68 -23.68 12.97 -5.87
C GLU A 68 -22.48 13.92 -6.10
N GLY A 69 -21.58 13.53 -7.02
CA GLY A 69 -20.39 14.30 -7.35
C GLY A 69 -19.19 14.04 -6.44
N SER A 70 -19.35 13.28 -5.36
CA SER A 70 -18.25 12.83 -4.49
C SER A 70 -17.21 12.02 -5.27
N VAL A 71 -15.99 12.00 -4.74
CA VAL A 71 -14.83 11.33 -5.36
C VAL A 71 -14.21 10.31 -4.42
N ILE A 72 -13.89 9.15 -4.96
CA ILE A 72 -13.14 8.11 -4.28
C ILE A 72 -11.82 7.90 -5.03
N VAL A 73 -10.71 7.92 -4.30
CA VAL A 73 -9.36 7.65 -4.78
C VAL A 73 -8.88 6.34 -4.15
N ASP A 74 -8.79 5.29 -4.96
CA ASP A 74 -8.33 3.99 -4.50
C ASP A 74 -6.88 3.76 -4.94
N LEU A 75 -5.92 4.06 -4.06
CA LEU A 75 -4.50 3.88 -4.35
C LEU A 75 -4.07 2.41 -4.38
N ALA A 76 -4.89 1.50 -3.85
CA ALA A 76 -4.61 0.07 -3.81
C ALA A 76 -5.25 -0.72 -4.96
N ALA A 77 -5.76 -0.04 -6.00
CA ALA A 77 -6.50 -0.68 -7.09
C ALA A 77 -5.68 -1.79 -7.79
N GLU A 78 -4.38 -1.56 -8.04
CA GLU A 78 -3.49 -2.54 -8.69
C GLU A 78 -3.28 -3.84 -7.90
N SER A 79 -3.47 -3.82 -6.58
CA SER A 79 -3.33 -4.99 -5.73
C SER A 79 -4.68 -5.60 -5.31
N GLY A 80 -5.78 -5.22 -5.96
CA GLY A 80 -7.13 -5.75 -5.72
C GLY A 80 -8.18 -4.68 -5.35
N GLY A 81 -7.72 -3.50 -4.93
CA GLY A 81 -8.52 -2.34 -4.59
C GLY A 81 -9.18 -2.42 -3.22
N ASN A 82 -9.22 -1.31 -2.50
CA ASN A 82 -10.01 -1.22 -1.28
C ASN A 82 -11.50 -0.97 -1.54
N VAL A 83 -11.84 -0.49 -2.74
CA VAL A 83 -13.17 -0.01 -3.10
C VAL A 83 -13.82 -0.94 -4.12
N GLU A 84 -15.02 -1.40 -3.85
CA GLU A 84 -15.76 -2.27 -4.77
C GLU A 84 -16.06 -1.56 -6.09
N GLY A 85 -15.76 -2.21 -7.21
CA GLY A 85 -15.94 -1.62 -8.55
C GLY A 85 -14.80 -0.69 -9.00
N SER A 86 -13.77 -0.49 -8.16
CA SER A 86 -12.52 0.18 -8.56
C SER A 86 -11.80 -0.61 -9.65
N LYS A 87 -11.27 0.10 -10.65
CA LYS A 87 -10.56 -0.46 -11.78
C LYS A 87 -9.24 0.29 -11.99
N PRO A 88 -8.08 -0.40 -11.99
CA PRO A 88 -6.78 0.26 -12.11
C PRO A 88 -6.66 1.09 -13.40
N GLY A 89 -6.42 2.39 -13.24
CA GLY A 89 -6.19 3.33 -14.33
C GLY A 89 -7.48 3.89 -14.95
N GLU A 90 -8.65 3.55 -14.42
CA GLU A 90 -9.94 4.03 -14.91
C GLU A 90 -10.62 4.95 -13.90
N ILE A 91 -11.52 5.80 -14.41
CA ILE A 91 -12.50 6.51 -13.61
C ILE A 91 -13.86 5.85 -13.85
N VAL A 92 -14.40 5.22 -12.82
CA VAL A 92 -15.73 4.59 -12.85
C VAL A 92 -16.74 5.58 -12.28
N LEU A 93 -17.77 5.92 -13.06
CA LEU A 93 -18.92 6.69 -12.59
C LEU A 93 -19.99 5.71 -12.09
N THR A 94 -20.43 5.87 -10.84
CA THR A 94 -21.48 5.03 -10.24
C THR A 94 -22.88 5.53 -10.60
N ASP A 95 -23.89 4.68 -10.37
CA ASP A 95 -25.30 5.00 -10.62
C ASP A 95 -25.79 6.22 -9.82
N ASN A 96 -25.21 6.46 -8.63
CA ASN A 96 -25.51 7.61 -7.76
C ASN A 96 -24.57 8.83 -8.00
N GLY A 97 -23.80 8.82 -9.09
CA GLY A 97 -22.97 9.95 -9.52
C GLY A 97 -21.67 10.16 -8.73
N VAL A 98 -21.19 9.14 -8.00
CA VAL A 98 -19.86 9.14 -7.36
C VAL A 98 -18.81 8.73 -8.40
N ARG A 99 -17.65 9.37 -8.37
CA ARG A 99 -16.52 9.05 -9.25
C ARG A 99 -15.47 8.26 -8.48
N ILE A 100 -15.17 7.05 -8.93
CA ILE A 100 -14.13 6.19 -8.36
C ILE A 100 -12.94 6.19 -9.31
N TRP A 101 -11.83 6.79 -8.91
CA TRP A 101 -10.56 6.68 -9.61
C TRP A 101 -9.73 5.54 -9.02
N GLY A 102 -9.47 4.51 -9.82
CA GLY A 102 -8.55 3.44 -9.45
C GLY A 102 -7.12 3.84 -9.79
N GLY A 103 -6.28 4.00 -8.79
CA GLY A 103 -4.86 4.33 -8.97
C GLY A 103 -4.15 3.24 -9.77
N LYS A 104 -3.36 3.66 -10.77
CA LYS A 104 -2.46 2.77 -11.52
C LYS A 104 -1.18 3.52 -11.79
N ASP A 105 -0.06 2.90 -11.42
CA ASP A 105 1.28 3.47 -11.58
C ASP A 105 1.33 4.94 -11.11
N VAL A 106 0.74 5.19 -9.93
CA VAL A 106 0.54 6.56 -9.41
C VAL A 106 1.85 7.37 -9.32
N PRO A 107 3.00 6.79 -8.90
CA PRO A 107 4.27 7.53 -8.92
C PRO A 107 4.66 8.07 -10.31
N SER A 108 4.33 7.34 -11.38
CA SER A 108 4.61 7.75 -12.76
C SER A 108 3.78 8.96 -13.21
N GLN A 109 2.72 9.31 -12.48
CA GLN A 109 1.93 10.53 -12.71
C GLN A 109 2.62 11.79 -12.14
N LEU A 110 3.67 11.62 -11.33
CA LEU A 110 4.57 12.68 -10.87
C LEU A 110 6.02 12.30 -11.19
N PRO A 111 6.35 12.08 -12.49
CA PRO A 111 7.55 11.35 -12.90
C PRO A 111 8.83 12.07 -12.47
N PHE A 112 8.88 13.40 -12.58
CA PHE A 112 10.04 14.20 -12.17
C PHE A 112 10.42 13.98 -10.70
N HIS A 113 9.44 14.05 -9.79
CA HIS A 113 9.68 13.88 -8.36
C HIS A 113 9.92 12.43 -7.99
N ALA A 114 9.17 11.49 -8.58
CA ALA A 114 9.37 10.06 -8.38
C ALA A 114 10.80 9.64 -8.79
N SER A 115 11.26 10.06 -9.97
CA SER A 115 12.62 9.78 -10.44
C SER A 115 13.68 10.41 -9.54
N SER A 116 13.50 11.67 -9.11
CA SER A 116 14.47 12.34 -8.24
C SER A 116 14.60 11.65 -6.88
N LEU A 117 13.49 11.25 -6.26
CA LEU A 117 13.50 10.55 -4.98
C LEU A 117 14.04 9.13 -5.10
N TYR A 118 13.68 8.40 -6.16
CA TYR A 118 14.22 7.07 -6.42
C TYR A 118 15.73 7.10 -6.67
N ALA A 119 16.22 8.06 -7.47
CA ALA A 119 17.65 8.23 -7.71
C ALA A 119 18.44 8.49 -6.43
N ARG A 120 17.87 9.25 -5.47
CA ARG A 120 18.47 9.44 -4.15
C ARG A 120 18.56 8.13 -3.36
N ASN A 121 17.53 7.29 -3.39
CA ASN A 121 17.57 5.96 -2.76
C ASN A 121 18.67 5.08 -3.36
N VAL A 122 18.81 5.09 -4.69
CA VAL A 122 19.88 4.36 -5.40
C VAL A 122 21.26 4.89 -5.01
N VAL A 123 21.46 6.21 -5.02
CA VAL A 123 22.73 6.83 -4.61
C VAL A 123 23.07 6.48 -3.16
N ASN A 124 22.11 6.56 -2.25
CA ASN A 124 22.33 6.23 -0.84
C ASN A 124 22.76 4.76 -0.66
N LEU A 125 22.14 3.82 -1.39
CA LEU A 125 22.56 2.42 -1.38
C LEU A 125 23.98 2.24 -1.96
N LEU A 126 24.30 2.93 -3.06
CA LEU A 126 25.63 2.88 -3.66
C LEU A 126 26.72 3.46 -2.73
N LEU A 127 26.41 4.50 -1.96
CA LEU A 127 27.34 5.07 -0.99
C LEU A 127 27.70 4.10 0.15
N LEU A 128 26.84 3.11 0.45
CA LEU A 128 27.19 2.01 1.37
C LEU A 128 28.18 1.02 0.72
N MET A 129 28.09 0.85 -0.61
CA MET A 129 28.85 -0.14 -1.38
C MET A 129 30.12 0.41 -2.04
N VAL A 130 30.37 1.73 -2.03
CA VAL A 130 31.53 2.33 -2.69
C VAL A 130 32.47 2.93 -1.65
N LYS A 131 33.71 2.42 -1.62
CA LYS A 131 34.79 2.96 -0.79
C LYS A 131 35.99 3.26 -1.69
N ASP A 132 36.54 4.47 -1.56
CA ASP A 132 37.71 4.93 -2.33
C ASP A 132 37.57 4.77 -3.86
N GLY A 133 36.34 4.96 -4.38
CA GLY A 133 36.05 4.83 -5.82
C GLY A 133 35.97 3.39 -6.33
N ALA A 134 36.11 2.38 -5.45
CA ALA A 134 35.95 0.98 -5.77
C ALA A 134 34.69 0.40 -5.12
N LEU A 135 34.10 -0.58 -5.80
CA LEU A 135 32.98 -1.34 -5.26
C LEU A 135 33.48 -2.27 -4.15
N ASN A 136 32.92 -2.11 -2.95
CA ASN A 136 33.16 -2.93 -1.77
C ASN A 136 31.80 -3.36 -1.20
N ILE A 137 31.39 -4.59 -1.52
CA ILE A 137 30.12 -5.16 -1.05
C ILE A 137 30.37 -5.84 0.29
N ASP A 138 30.01 -5.16 1.37
CA ASP A 138 30.14 -5.68 2.74
C ASP A 138 28.81 -6.29 3.20
N PHE A 139 28.72 -7.62 3.21
CA PHE A 139 27.54 -8.33 3.72
C PHE A 139 27.43 -8.35 5.25
N GLY A 140 28.37 -7.73 5.97
CA GLY A 140 28.21 -7.42 7.39
C GLY A 140 27.31 -6.21 7.65
N ASP A 141 27.07 -5.36 6.63
CA ASP A 141 26.09 -4.28 6.69
C ASP A 141 24.67 -4.83 6.52
N GLU A 142 23.77 -4.49 7.45
CA GLU A 142 22.41 -5.04 7.50
C GLU A 142 21.57 -4.66 6.27
N ILE A 143 21.81 -3.48 5.68
CA ILE A 143 21.06 -2.98 4.53
C ILE A 143 21.54 -3.71 3.28
N ILE A 144 22.86 -3.84 3.12
CA ILE A 144 23.46 -4.59 2.00
C ILE A 144 23.07 -6.06 2.07
N ASP A 145 23.13 -6.68 3.26
CA ASP A 145 22.73 -8.08 3.44
C ASP A 145 21.26 -8.27 3.03
N ALA A 146 20.35 -7.48 3.62
CA ALA A 146 18.91 -7.56 3.40
C ALA A 146 18.49 -7.31 1.95
N ALA A 147 19.16 -6.40 1.25
CA ALA A 147 18.81 -6.02 -0.12
C ALA A 147 19.34 -7.02 -1.18
N ALA A 148 20.43 -7.74 -0.92
CA ALA A 148 21.08 -8.57 -1.92
C ALA A 148 20.51 -10.00 -1.96
N LEU A 149 19.59 -10.25 -2.90
CA LEU A 149 18.94 -11.56 -3.12
C LEU A 149 19.82 -12.59 -3.86
N THR A 150 20.82 -12.15 -4.62
CA THR A 150 21.76 -13.02 -5.34
C THR A 150 23.17 -12.40 -5.35
N HIS A 151 24.20 -13.24 -5.38
CA HIS A 151 25.60 -12.79 -5.55
C HIS A 151 26.45 -13.92 -6.12
N GLY A 152 27.34 -13.64 -7.07
CA GLY A 152 28.23 -14.65 -7.65
C GLY A 152 27.50 -15.84 -8.30
N GLY A 153 26.29 -15.62 -8.84
CA GLY A 153 25.48 -16.67 -9.47
C GLY A 153 24.70 -17.56 -8.49
N THR A 154 24.75 -17.30 -7.18
CA THR A 154 24.00 -18.05 -6.18
C THR A 154 22.92 -17.19 -5.51
N ARG A 155 21.81 -17.82 -5.11
CA ARG A 155 20.75 -17.18 -4.32
C ARG A 155 21.25 -16.99 -2.89
N ARG A 156 21.01 -15.81 -2.33
CA ARG A 156 21.25 -15.48 -0.92
C ARG A 156 19.94 -15.57 -0.12
N SER A 157 20.07 -15.80 1.18
CA SER A 157 18.99 -15.77 2.17
C SER A 157 19.35 -14.75 3.25
N PRO A 158 19.04 -13.45 3.03
CA PRO A 158 19.39 -12.41 3.98
C PRO A 158 18.77 -12.59 5.36
N ASN A 159 19.39 -12.03 6.40
CA ASN A 159 18.90 -12.05 7.79
C ASN A 159 18.64 -13.45 8.38
N GLY A 160 19.31 -14.50 7.87
CA GLY A 160 19.17 -15.86 8.38
C GLY A 160 17.77 -16.46 8.17
N ALA A 161 16.94 -15.87 7.31
CA ALA A 161 15.66 -16.46 6.91
C ALA A 161 15.94 -17.75 6.13
N GLY A 162 15.87 -18.87 6.84
CA GLY A 162 16.13 -20.20 6.34
C GLY A 162 15.44 -20.45 5.01
N SER A 163 16.11 -21.21 4.15
CA SER A 163 15.61 -21.76 2.91
C SER A 163 14.22 -22.41 3.09
N GLY A 164 13.16 -21.62 2.90
CA GLY A 164 11.81 -22.12 2.68
C GLY A 164 11.74 -22.66 1.27
N LYS A 165 11.62 -23.99 1.18
CA LYS A 165 11.16 -24.70 -0.03
C LYS A 165 9.75 -24.25 -0.39
#